data_AF-A0A430AI01-F1
#
_entry.id   AF-A0A430AI01-F1
#
_cell.length_a   1.000
_cell.length_b   1.000
_cell.length_c   1.000
_cell.angle_alpha   90.00
_cell.angle_beta   90.00
_cell.angle_gamma   90.00
#
_symmetry.space_group_name_H-M   'P 1'
#
loop_
_entity.id
_entity.type
_entity.pdbx_description
1 polymer ?
#
loop_
_entity_poly.entity_id
_entity_poly.type
_entity_poly.pdbx_seq_one_letter_code
_entity_poly.pdbx_strand_id
1 'polypeptide(L)'
;MRINFEGKDFLAFKDLDREEIEFLTDLSLDFKKKWVTREPHEYFKGQVWAGLFEKNSTRTRNALERAAADLGIKLVYLRPDEMQMSRGEPLKDTARILDRYFDGLFIRTFGHEIVEECSHWMSNPVVNGLTALEHPTQGIADLMTIKEKKGTLSNLKICYVGNLYNVCYTTMIFAATFGMDLSIVAPKELEPDKEILKETMNRSEQTGAKIIFTQDFDEALKDSDIVYGMSQYSMGQSEEEIENLKRAFKPYLITSEAMSKAKPDAIFMHCLPAYRGLEVTDEVMESEQSVIFDQGENRMHSIKAILAAVAK
;
A
#
# COMPACT_ATOMS: atom_id res chain seq x y z
N MET A 1 -12.81 20.79 -4.36
CA MET A 1 -13.79 20.85 -3.25
C MET A 1 -13.05 21.25 -1.95
N ARG A 2 -13.68 21.48 -0.78
CA ARG A 2 -12.91 21.50 0.50
C ARG A 2 -12.77 20.05 0.96
N ILE A 3 -11.62 19.43 0.68
CA ILE A 3 -11.32 18.07 1.13
C ILE A 3 -11.19 18.10 2.65
N ASN A 4 -11.95 17.24 3.35
CA ASN A 4 -11.88 17.12 4.80
C ASN A 4 -11.89 15.65 5.20
N PHE A 5 -10.82 15.23 5.88
CA PHE A 5 -10.63 13.89 6.42
C PHE A 5 -10.80 13.85 7.95
N GLU A 6 -10.92 15.00 8.62
CA GLU A 6 -10.96 15.08 10.08
C GLU A 6 -12.08 14.19 10.64
N GLY A 7 -11.69 13.22 11.47
CA GLY A 7 -12.60 12.25 12.08
C GLY A 7 -13.10 11.13 11.16
N LYS A 8 -12.68 11.07 9.89
CA LYS A 8 -13.04 9.99 8.96
C LYS A 8 -12.11 8.80 9.09
N ASP A 9 -12.62 7.64 8.70
CA ASP A 9 -11.83 6.43 8.56
C ASP A 9 -11.01 6.41 7.26
N PHE A 10 -9.95 5.60 7.25
CA PHE A 10 -9.13 5.32 6.08
C PHE A 10 -9.02 3.81 5.90
N LEU A 11 -10.02 3.20 5.26
CA LEU A 11 -10.17 1.73 5.24
C LEU A 11 -9.66 1.11 3.94
N ALA A 12 -9.99 1.71 2.81
CA ALA A 12 -9.66 1.16 1.50
C ALA A 12 -9.37 2.28 0.48
N PHE A 13 -8.58 1.95 -0.53
CA PHE A 13 -8.23 2.90 -1.59
C PHE A 13 -9.41 3.12 -2.54
N LYS A 14 -10.31 2.13 -2.67
CA LYS A 14 -11.55 2.22 -3.44
C LYS A 14 -12.54 3.26 -2.89
N ASP A 15 -12.42 3.63 -1.61
CA ASP A 15 -13.30 4.60 -0.96
C ASP A 15 -12.91 6.05 -1.25
N LEU A 16 -11.74 6.27 -1.86
CA LEU A 16 -11.18 7.60 -2.13
C LEU A 16 -11.43 8.01 -3.58
N ASP A 17 -11.74 9.29 -3.78
CA ASP A 17 -11.72 9.90 -5.10
C ASP A 17 -10.32 10.40 -5.50
N ARG A 18 -10.19 10.89 -6.73
CA ARG A 18 -8.92 11.41 -7.25
C ARG A 18 -8.41 12.62 -6.46
N GLU A 19 -9.27 13.58 -6.12
CA GLU A 19 -8.86 14.79 -5.39
C GLU A 19 -8.35 14.41 -3.99
N GLU A 20 -9.03 13.49 -3.32
CA GLU A 20 -8.68 12.93 -2.01
C GLU A 20 -7.32 12.21 -2.02
N ILE A 21 -7.06 11.38 -3.03
CA ILE A 21 -5.77 10.70 -3.19
C ILE A 21 -4.66 11.70 -3.48
N GLU A 22 -4.89 12.65 -4.41
CA GLU A 22 -3.92 13.70 -4.75
C GLU A 22 -3.57 14.53 -3.50
N PHE A 23 -4.56 14.90 -2.69
CA PHE A 23 -4.37 15.61 -1.44
C PHE A 23 -3.46 14.84 -0.47
N LEU A 24 -3.73 13.55 -0.25
CA LEU A 24 -2.92 12.73 0.66
C LEU A 24 -1.49 12.54 0.13
N THR A 25 -1.32 12.36 -1.18
CA THR A 25 0.01 12.29 -1.81
C THR A 25 0.78 13.61 -1.63
N ASP A 26 0.14 14.75 -1.85
CA ASP A 26 0.80 16.07 -1.72
C ASP A 26 1.10 16.42 -0.26
N LEU A 27 0.19 16.10 0.66
CA LEU A 27 0.43 16.23 2.08
C LEU A 27 1.61 15.36 2.54
N SER A 28 1.77 14.17 1.97
CA SER A 28 2.92 13.28 2.25
C SER A 28 4.24 13.90 1.79
N LEU A 29 4.27 14.52 0.60
CA LEU A 29 5.43 15.23 0.07
C LEU A 29 5.80 16.45 0.93
N ASP A 30 4.80 17.22 1.39
CA ASP A 30 5.04 18.33 2.31
C ASP A 30 5.64 17.84 3.63
N PHE A 31 5.09 16.77 4.22
CA PHE A 31 5.65 16.17 5.42
C PHE A 31 7.06 15.61 5.25
N LYS A 32 7.41 15.11 4.06
CA LYS A 32 8.79 14.75 3.73
C LYS A 32 9.70 15.96 3.71
N LYS A 33 9.28 17.05 3.07
CA LYS A 33 10.03 18.32 3.07
C LYS A 33 10.25 18.86 4.49
N LYS A 34 9.22 18.87 5.33
CA LYS A 34 9.32 19.28 6.75
C LYS A 34 10.28 18.40 7.53
N TRP A 35 10.25 17.10 7.30
CA TRP A 35 11.16 16.15 7.94
C TRP A 35 12.62 16.38 7.54
N VAL A 36 12.91 16.53 6.24
CA VAL A 36 14.27 16.79 5.73
C VAL A 36 14.82 18.11 6.27
N THR A 37 13.98 19.15 6.32
CA THR A 37 14.37 20.49 6.81
C THR A 37 14.34 20.63 8.32
N ARG A 38 13.96 19.56 9.05
CA ARG A 38 13.79 19.55 10.51
C ARG A 38 12.80 20.62 11.01
N GLU A 39 11.82 20.97 10.18
CA GLU A 39 10.73 21.87 10.58
C GLU A 39 9.84 21.14 11.61
N PRO A 40 9.58 21.71 12.80
CA PRO A 40 8.67 21.10 13.77
C PRO A 40 7.23 20.99 13.24
N HIS A 41 6.57 19.84 13.47
CA HIS A 41 5.19 19.59 13.02
C HIS A 41 4.43 18.66 13.97
N GLU A 42 4.62 18.86 15.28
CA GLU A 42 3.94 18.12 16.35
C GLU A 42 2.49 18.62 16.54
N TYR A 43 1.68 18.56 15.49
CA TYR A 43 0.33 19.16 15.47
C TYR A 43 -0.66 18.52 16.44
N PHE A 44 -0.43 17.25 16.83
CA PHE A 44 -1.36 16.44 17.62
C PHE A 44 -0.78 16.06 18.98
N LYS A 45 0.05 16.95 19.53
CA LYS A 45 0.66 16.76 20.85
C LYS A 45 -0.41 16.52 21.91
N GLY A 46 -0.31 15.38 22.59
CA GLY A 46 -1.24 14.96 23.64
C GLY A 46 -2.22 13.88 23.22
N GLN A 47 -2.35 13.61 21.92
CA GLN A 47 -3.14 12.47 21.46
C GLN A 47 -2.45 11.13 21.74
N VAL A 48 -3.27 10.11 21.98
CA VAL A 48 -2.85 8.73 22.17
C VAL A 48 -3.58 7.83 21.19
N TRP A 49 -2.83 7.16 20.33
CA TRP A 49 -3.37 6.24 19.31
C TRP A 49 -3.02 4.80 19.63
N ALA A 50 -3.89 3.86 19.26
CA ALA A 50 -3.61 2.44 19.34
C ALA A 50 -3.11 1.89 18.00
N GLY A 51 -2.09 1.03 18.03
CA GLY A 51 -1.63 0.25 16.88
C GLY A 51 -1.86 -1.24 17.10
N LEU A 52 -2.81 -1.85 16.40
CA LEU A 52 -3.15 -3.28 16.49
C LEU A 52 -2.54 -4.07 15.32
N PHE A 53 -1.69 -5.05 15.61
CA PHE A 53 -0.95 -5.80 14.58
C PHE A 53 -1.06 -7.31 14.79
N GLU A 54 -1.89 -7.98 13.98
CA GLU A 54 -1.97 -9.46 13.93
C GLU A 54 -0.88 -10.10 13.08
N LYS A 55 -0.29 -9.32 12.16
CA LYS A 55 0.85 -9.73 11.35
C LYS A 55 2.09 -8.98 11.78
N ASN A 56 3.15 -9.74 12.11
CA ASN A 56 4.49 -9.20 12.29
C ASN A 56 4.85 -8.28 11.11
N SER A 57 5.37 -7.10 11.41
CA SER A 57 5.80 -6.12 10.41
C SER A 57 6.90 -5.22 10.94
N THR A 58 8.09 -5.32 10.35
CA THR A 58 9.16 -4.36 10.66
C THR A 58 8.84 -3.00 10.05
N ARG A 59 8.56 -2.92 8.74
CA ARG A 59 8.40 -1.64 8.03
C ARG A 59 7.19 -0.85 8.50
N THR A 60 6.00 -1.46 8.52
CA THR A 60 4.77 -0.74 8.88
C THR A 60 4.79 -0.25 10.32
N ARG A 61 5.27 -1.09 11.25
CA ARG A 61 5.37 -0.71 12.66
C ARG A 61 6.32 0.46 12.86
N ASN A 62 7.54 0.38 12.33
CA ASN A 62 8.54 1.43 12.52
C ASN A 62 8.13 2.73 11.79
N ALA A 63 7.54 2.62 10.60
CA ALA A 63 7.00 3.78 9.88
C ALA A 63 5.88 4.47 10.67
N LEU A 64 4.96 3.68 11.27
CA LEU A 64 3.89 4.20 12.12
C LEU A 64 4.42 4.87 13.39
N GLU A 65 5.29 4.20 14.14
CA GLU A 65 5.89 4.75 15.37
C GLU A 65 6.63 6.05 15.07
N ARG A 66 7.40 6.10 13.98
CA ARG A 66 8.15 7.31 13.60
C ARG A 66 7.23 8.44 13.14
N ALA A 67 6.19 8.14 12.36
CA ALA A 67 5.18 9.09 11.91
C ALA A 67 4.40 9.69 13.08
N ALA A 68 3.94 8.85 14.02
CA ALA A 68 3.27 9.30 15.24
C ALA A 68 4.17 10.23 16.07
N ALA A 69 5.45 9.85 16.26
CA ALA A 69 6.41 10.68 16.99
C ALA A 69 6.64 12.05 16.33
N ASP A 70 6.67 12.14 15.00
CA ASP A 70 6.78 13.42 14.28
C ASP A 70 5.57 14.33 14.48
N LEU A 71 4.39 13.75 14.65
CA LEU A 71 3.13 14.45 14.88
C LEU A 71 2.87 14.77 16.35
N GLY A 72 3.74 14.35 17.27
CA GLY A 72 3.54 14.49 18.71
C GLY A 72 2.52 13.50 19.30
N ILE A 73 2.14 12.48 18.54
CA ILE A 73 1.18 11.44 18.93
C ILE A 73 1.91 10.36 19.74
N LYS A 74 1.35 9.98 20.88
CA LYS A 74 1.80 8.80 21.62
C LYS A 74 1.15 7.55 21.04
N LEU A 75 1.95 6.64 20.50
CA LEU A 75 1.45 5.35 20.01
C LEU A 75 1.52 4.28 21.11
N VAL A 76 0.42 3.56 21.32
CA VAL A 76 0.35 2.35 22.15
C VAL A 76 0.22 1.14 21.24
N TYR A 77 1.25 0.30 21.22
CA TYR A 77 1.25 -0.93 20.44
C TYR A 77 0.48 -2.03 21.19
N LEU A 78 -0.56 -2.56 20.54
CA LEU A 78 -1.40 -3.63 21.05
C LEU A 78 -0.98 -4.96 20.40
N ARG A 79 -0.62 -5.91 21.26
CA ARG A 79 -0.21 -7.27 20.89
C ARG A 79 -1.40 -8.21 20.96
N PRO A 80 -1.86 -8.78 19.83
CA PRO A 80 -3.04 -9.65 19.82
C PRO A 80 -2.92 -10.88 20.73
N ASP A 81 -1.71 -11.41 20.91
CA ASP A 81 -1.41 -12.54 21.81
C ASP A 81 -1.57 -12.18 23.31
N GLU A 82 -1.60 -10.89 23.64
CA GLU A 82 -1.81 -10.37 24.99
C GLU A 82 -3.23 -9.81 25.20
N MET A 83 -4.05 -9.75 24.15
CA MET A 83 -5.41 -9.20 24.19
C MET A 83 -6.47 -10.26 24.54
N GLN A 84 -7.56 -9.82 25.18
CA GLN A 84 -8.69 -10.70 25.53
C GLN A 84 -9.46 -11.23 24.31
N MET A 85 -9.28 -10.59 23.15
CA MET A 85 -9.74 -11.12 21.87
C MET A 85 -9.25 -12.56 21.64
N SER A 86 -8.00 -12.87 22.02
CA SER A 86 -7.45 -14.25 21.95
C SER A 86 -8.15 -15.25 22.88
N ARG A 87 -8.89 -14.77 23.87
CA ARG A 87 -9.68 -15.56 24.83
C ARG A 87 -11.18 -15.54 24.53
N GLY A 88 -11.59 -14.96 23.40
CA GLY A 88 -12.96 -14.97 22.92
C GLY A 88 -13.78 -13.71 23.22
N GLU A 89 -13.15 -12.59 23.63
CA GLU A 89 -13.87 -11.31 23.68
C GLU A 89 -14.32 -10.90 22.26
N PRO A 90 -15.61 -10.53 22.07
CA PRO A 90 -16.09 -10.07 20.77
C PRO A 90 -15.38 -8.79 20.31
N LEU A 91 -15.03 -8.71 19.02
CA LEU A 91 -14.33 -7.56 18.44
C LEU A 91 -15.08 -6.24 18.66
N LYS A 92 -16.40 -6.22 18.48
CA LYS A 92 -17.27 -5.08 18.82
C LYS A 92 -17.09 -4.53 20.24
N ASP A 93 -16.83 -5.38 21.23
CA ASP A 93 -16.73 -4.95 22.63
C ASP A 93 -15.33 -4.38 22.88
N THR A 94 -14.29 -5.04 22.34
CA THR A 94 -12.92 -4.50 22.29
C THR A 94 -12.89 -3.13 21.60
N ALA A 95 -13.47 -3.00 20.39
CA ALA A 95 -13.49 -1.76 19.62
C ALA A 95 -14.11 -0.59 20.42
N ARG A 96 -15.27 -0.80 21.05
CA ARG A 96 -15.92 0.23 21.89
C ARG A 96 -15.11 0.62 23.11
N ILE A 97 -14.33 -0.28 23.69
CA ILE A 97 -13.44 0.04 24.81
C ILE A 97 -12.22 0.82 24.31
N LEU A 98 -11.61 0.42 23.19
CA LEU A 98 -10.49 1.14 22.59
C LEU A 98 -10.88 2.57 22.19
N ASP A 99 -12.07 2.77 21.62
CA ASP A 99 -12.61 4.10 21.27
C ASP A 99 -12.69 5.07 22.45
N ARG A 100 -12.87 4.55 23.67
CA ARG A 100 -12.93 5.36 24.89
C ARG A 100 -11.56 5.74 25.44
N TYR A 101 -10.51 5.02 25.05
CA TYR A 101 -9.15 5.21 25.56
C TYR A 101 -8.25 5.95 24.58
N PHE A 102 -8.50 5.77 23.27
CA PHE A 102 -7.61 6.21 22.21
C PHE A 102 -8.32 7.17 21.26
N ASP A 103 -7.55 8.14 20.76
CA ASP A 103 -7.99 9.15 19.79
C ASP A 103 -8.05 8.61 18.35
N GLY A 104 -7.57 7.38 18.13
CA GLY A 104 -7.66 6.67 16.86
C GLY A 104 -7.02 5.28 16.92
N LEU A 105 -7.34 4.44 15.93
CA LEU A 105 -6.87 3.07 15.80
C LEU A 105 -6.19 2.86 14.44
N PHE A 106 -4.93 2.45 14.44
CA PHE A 106 -4.25 1.92 13.26
C PHE A 106 -4.23 0.39 13.34
N ILE A 107 -4.79 -0.30 12.35
CA ILE A 107 -4.95 -1.75 12.37
C ILE A 107 -4.27 -2.43 11.18
N ARG A 108 -3.56 -3.52 11.45
CA ARG A 108 -3.01 -4.43 10.45
C ARG A 108 -3.43 -5.86 10.78
N THR A 109 -4.26 -6.42 9.92
CA THR A 109 -4.95 -7.70 10.15
C THR A 109 -5.03 -8.54 8.86
N PHE A 110 -5.64 -9.71 8.92
CA PHE A 110 -5.94 -10.54 7.75
C PHE A 110 -7.25 -10.10 7.09
N GLY A 111 -8.35 -10.15 7.83
CA GLY A 111 -9.69 -9.88 7.34
C GLY A 111 -9.96 -8.39 7.12
N HIS A 112 -10.61 -8.04 6.01
CA HIS A 112 -11.03 -6.65 5.80
C HIS A 112 -12.23 -6.30 6.70
N GLU A 113 -13.08 -7.29 6.97
CA GLU A 113 -14.25 -7.21 7.84
C GLU A 113 -13.90 -6.80 9.28
N ILE A 114 -12.69 -7.12 9.75
CA ILE A 114 -12.21 -6.72 11.08
C ILE A 114 -12.05 -5.20 11.15
N VAL A 115 -11.54 -4.59 10.08
CA VAL A 115 -11.35 -3.14 9.98
C VAL A 115 -12.71 -2.45 9.85
N GLU A 116 -13.62 -3.00 9.05
CA GLU A 116 -14.99 -2.52 8.90
C GLU A 116 -15.80 -2.63 10.20
N GLU A 117 -15.68 -3.73 10.95
CA GLU A 117 -16.33 -3.89 12.25
C GLU A 117 -15.79 -2.89 13.28
N CYS A 118 -14.47 -2.64 13.30
CA CYS A 118 -13.89 -1.59 14.15
C CYS A 118 -14.46 -0.22 13.78
N SER A 119 -14.43 0.16 12.50
CA SER A 119 -15.00 1.42 11.99
C SER A 119 -16.47 1.58 12.38
N HIS A 120 -17.27 0.52 12.28
CA HIS A 120 -18.69 0.56 12.65
C HIS A 120 -18.94 0.86 14.13
N TRP A 121 -18.05 0.41 15.03
CA TRP A 121 -18.24 0.54 16.48
C TRP A 121 -17.45 1.66 17.14
N MET A 122 -16.51 2.28 16.42
CA MET A 122 -15.69 3.38 16.90
C MET A 122 -16.22 4.72 16.38
N SER A 123 -16.13 5.76 17.22
CA SER A 123 -16.40 7.14 16.80
C SER A 123 -15.12 7.87 16.39
N ASN A 124 -13.96 7.37 16.82
CA ASN A 124 -12.64 7.86 16.46
C ASN A 124 -12.08 7.12 15.23
N PRO A 125 -11.20 7.78 14.45
CA PRO A 125 -10.71 7.25 13.18
C PRO A 125 -10.09 5.86 13.27
N VAL A 126 -10.45 5.01 12.32
CA VAL A 126 -9.83 3.71 12.05
C VAL A 126 -9.02 3.78 10.75
N VAL A 127 -7.75 3.42 10.82
CA VAL A 127 -6.82 3.43 9.69
C VAL A 127 -6.37 2.00 9.36
N ASN A 128 -6.68 1.54 8.16
CA ASN A 128 -6.20 0.28 7.62
C ASN A 128 -4.71 0.38 7.22
N GLY A 129 -3.87 -0.20 8.07
CA GLY A 129 -2.45 -0.37 7.82
C GLY A 129 -2.12 -1.46 6.81
N LEU A 130 -2.92 -2.53 6.72
CA LEU A 130 -2.90 -3.61 5.73
C LEU A 130 -3.99 -4.65 6.08
N THR A 131 -4.74 -5.11 5.07
CA THR A 131 -5.57 -6.34 5.09
C THR A 131 -5.14 -7.29 3.98
N ALA A 132 -5.77 -8.46 3.86
CA ALA A 132 -5.58 -9.34 2.71
C ALA A 132 -6.10 -8.70 1.39
N LEU A 133 -7.13 -7.86 1.48
CA LEU A 133 -7.78 -7.23 0.33
C LEU A 133 -7.07 -5.96 -0.13
N GLU A 134 -6.64 -5.06 0.77
CA GLU A 134 -6.04 -3.78 0.37
C GLU A 134 -4.89 -3.34 1.29
N HIS A 135 -3.96 -2.57 0.70
CA HIS A 135 -2.87 -1.93 1.43
C HIS A 135 -2.81 -0.42 1.11
N PRO A 136 -3.79 0.36 1.58
CA PRO A 136 -3.98 1.73 1.09
C PRO A 136 -2.83 2.68 1.48
N THR A 137 -2.19 2.46 2.64
CA THR A 137 -0.99 3.23 3.05
C THR A 137 0.23 2.99 2.14
N GLN A 138 0.33 1.80 1.51
CA GLN A 138 1.36 1.52 0.51
C GLN A 138 1.04 2.24 -0.80
N GLY A 139 -0.22 2.26 -1.24
CA GLY A 139 -0.65 2.98 -2.44
C GLY A 139 -0.28 4.46 -2.43
N ILE A 140 -0.48 5.15 -1.29
CA ILE A 140 -0.06 6.56 -1.16
C ILE A 140 1.47 6.71 -1.23
N ALA A 141 2.24 5.78 -0.64
CA ALA A 141 3.69 5.80 -0.74
C ALA A 141 4.19 5.52 -2.17
N ASP A 142 3.50 4.65 -2.90
CA ASP A 142 3.81 4.33 -4.29
C ASP A 142 3.59 5.55 -5.18
N LEU A 143 2.42 6.19 -5.06
CA LEU A 143 2.11 7.42 -5.80
C LEU A 143 3.07 8.56 -5.46
N MET A 144 3.44 8.70 -4.18
CA MET A 144 4.44 9.67 -3.75
C MET A 144 5.78 9.44 -4.48
N THR A 145 6.22 8.18 -4.54
CA THR A 145 7.46 7.81 -5.22
C THR A 145 7.39 8.03 -6.73
N ILE A 146 6.29 7.62 -7.37
CA ILE A 146 6.07 7.83 -8.80
C ILE A 146 6.08 9.32 -9.12
N LYS A 147 5.38 10.14 -8.33
CA LYS A 147 5.33 11.59 -8.52
C LYS A 147 6.70 12.25 -8.33
N GLU A 148 7.51 11.83 -7.36
CA GLU A 148 8.88 12.32 -7.17
C GLU A 148 9.80 11.97 -8.35
N LYS A 149 9.70 10.75 -8.88
CA LYS A 149 10.63 10.23 -9.89
C LYS A 149 10.23 10.57 -11.33
N LYS A 150 8.93 10.62 -11.61
CA LYS A 150 8.38 10.89 -12.96
C LYS A 150 7.75 12.26 -13.12
N GLY A 151 7.51 13.00 -12.02
CA GLY A 151 6.94 14.34 -12.04
C GLY A 151 5.44 14.41 -12.38
N THR A 152 4.80 13.28 -12.68
CA THR A 152 3.39 13.16 -13.04
C THR A 152 2.83 11.83 -12.53
N LEU A 153 1.50 11.75 -12.43
CA LEU A 153 0.76 10.51 -12.19
C LEU A 153 -0.08 10.08 -13.40
N SER A 154 -0.13 10.90 -14.46
CA SER A 154 -0.95 10.60 -15.65
C SER A 154 -0.08 10.22 -16.84
N ASN A 155 -0.64 9.42 -17.76
CA ASN A 155 0.01 8.95 -18.99
C ASN A 155 1.29 8.13 -18.74
N LEU A 156 1.31 7.36 -17.65
CA LEU A 156 2.37 6.41 -17.34
C LEU A 156 1.90 4.99 -17.63
N LYS A 157 2.84 4.11 -18.01
CA LYS A 157 2.59 2.67 -18.12
C LYS A 157 3.30 1.90 -16.99
N ILE A 158 2.56 1.06 -16.29
CA ILE A 158 3.05 0.18 -15.23
C ILE A 158 3.05 -1.27 -15.73
N CYS A 159 4.19 -1.93 -15.66
CA CYS A 159 4.31 -3.39 -15.76
C CYS A 159 4.36 -3.95 -14.34
N TYR A 160 3.27 -4.53 -13.86
CA TYR A 160 3.22 -5.19 -12.56
C TYR A 160 3.47 -6.68 -12.73
N VAL A 161 4.37 -7.25 -11.94
CA VAL A 161 4.77 -8.66 -12.03
C VAL A 161 4.71 -9.31 -10.65
N GLY A 162 3.79 -10.25 -10.49
CA GLY A 162 3.66 -11.02 -9.26
C GLY A 162 2.20 -11.35 -8.93
N ASN A 163 1.95 -11.76 -7.69
CA ASN A 163 0.65 -12.28 -7.29
C ASN A 163 -0.40 -11.17 -7.11
N LEU A 164 -1.68 -11.56 -7.24
CA LEU A 164 -2.86 -10.69 -7.14
C LEU A 164 -3.26 -10.51 -5.67
N TYR A 165 -2.40 -9.86 -4.90
CA TYR A 165 -2.66 -9.53 -3.50
C TYR A 165 -3.04 -8.07 -3.32
N ASN A 166 -3.27 -7.67 -2.07
CA ASN A 166 -3.61 -6.32 -1.64
C ASN A 166 -2.90 -5.17 -2.38
N VAL A 167 -1.59 -5.24 -2.60
CA VAL A 167 -0.85 -4.19 -3.32
C VAL A 167 -1.18 -4.21 -4.82
N CYS A 168 -1.39 -5.37 -5.45
CA CYS A 168 -1.88 -5.44 -6.83
C CYS A 168 -3.23 -4.72 -6.95
N TYR A 169 -4.15 -5.01 -6.02
CA TYR A 169 -5.48 -4.43 -6.00
C TYR A 169 -5.45 -2.92 -5.77
N THR A 170 -4.65 -2.45 -4.82
CA THR A 170 -4.42 -1.01 -4.62
C THR A 170 -3.81 -0.36 -5.88
N THR A 171 -2.88 -1.03 -6.57
CA THR A 171 -2.29 -0.57 -7.84
C THR A 171 -3.30 -0.47 -8.97
N MET A 172 -4.20 -1.46 -9.10
CA MET A 172 -5.29 -1.43 -10.07
C MET A 172 -6.17 -0.18 -9.88
N ILE A 173 -6.60 0.08 -8.64
CA ILE A 173 -7.48 1.21 -8.34
C ILE A 173 -6.77 2.54 -8.61
N PHE A 174 -5.53 2.73 -8.15
CA PHE A 174 -4.85 4.01 -8.40
C PHE A 174 -4.50 4.20 -9.88
N ALA A 175 -4.09 3.15 -10.58
CA ALA A 175 -3.76 3.26 -12.00
C ALA A 175 -4.99 3.70 -12.81
N ALA A 176 -6.14 3.07 -12.56
CA ALA A 176 -7.40 3.45 -13.17
C ALA A 176 -7.83 4.88 -12.79
N THR A 177 -7.61 5.30 -11.52
CA THR A 177 -7.97 6.64 -11.04
C THR A 177 -7.16 7.75 -11.72
N PHE A 178 -5.88 7.50 -12.00
CA PHE A 178 -4.97 8.51 -12.55
C PHE A 178 -4.80 8.45 -14.08
N GLY A 179 -5.43 7.48 -14.75
CA GLY A 179 -5.28 7.30 -16.19
C GLY A 179 -3.93 6.68 -16.56
N MET A 180 -3.40 5.78 -15.72
CA MET A 180 -2.19 5.01 -16.01
C MET A 180 -2.57 3.69 -16.67
N ASP A 181 -1.84 3.31 -17.72
CA ASP A 181 -1.95 1.97 -18.29
C ASP A 181 -1.27 0.97 -17.35
N LEU A 182 -1.93 -0.15 -17.07
CA LEU A 182 -1.43 -1.19 -16.17
C LEU A 182 -1.50 -2.55 -16.85
N SER A 183 -0.34 -3.16 -17.06
CA SER A 183 -0.19 -4.55 -17.49
C SER A 183 0.18 -5.40 -16.29
N ILE A 184 -0.69 -6.36 -15.93
CA ILE A 184 -0.51 -7.29 -14.82
C ILE A 184 -0.05 -8.63 -15.38
N VAL A 185 1.21 -8.95 -15.13
CA VAL A 185 1.87 -10.19 -15.55
C VAL A 185 1.71 -11.23 -14.46
N ALA A 186 0.83 -12.20 -14.73
CA ALA A 186 0.50 -13.27 -13.80
C ALA A 186 0.09 -14.55 -14.55
N PRO A 187 0.28 -15.74 -13.94
CA PRO A 187 -0.24 -17.00 -14.45
C PRO A 187 -1.76 -16.92 -14.71
N LYS A 188 -2.22 -17.63 -15.73
CA LYS A 188 -3.60 -17.56 -16.22
C LYS A 188 -4.63 -18.03 -15.18
N GLU A 189 -4.20 -18.87 -14.25
CA GLU A 189 -5.02 -19.47 -13.21
C GLU A 189 -5.37 -18.49 -12.08
N LEU A 190 -4.72 -17.33 -12.01
CA LEU A 190 -5.01 -16.31 -11.01
C LEU A 190 -6.15 -15.41 -11.50
N GLU A 191 -7.26 -15.45 -10.78
CA GLU A 191 -8.38 -14.53 -11.01
C GLU A 191 -8.34 -13.38 -9.99
N PRO A 192 -8.54 -12.12 -10.42
CA PRO A 192 -8.61 -10.99 -9.51
C PRO A 192 -9.90 -11.02 -8.69
N ASP A 193 -9.88 -10.33 -7.56
CA ASP A 193 -11.10 -10.04 -6.81
C ASP A 193 -12.13 -9.31 -7.69
N LYS A 194 -13.39 -9.76 -7.64
CA LYS A 194 -14.46 -9.29 -8.53
C LYS A 194 -14.91 -7.87 -8.21
N GLU A 195 -14.90 -7.47 -6.94
CA GLU A 195 -15.29 -6.12 -6.53
C GLU A 195 -14.22 -5.12 -6.94
N ILE A 196 -12.95 -5.45 -6.68
CA ILE A 196 -11.81 -4.62 -7.11
C ILE A 196 -11.78 -4.48 -8.63
N LEU A 197 -11.96 -5.59 -9.37
CA LEU A 197 -11.98 -5.55 -10.83
C LEU A 197 -13.10 -4.65 -11.34
N LYS A 198 -14.32 -4.79 -10.80
CA LYS A 198 -15.47 -3.96 -11.18
C LYS A 198 -15.18 -2.48 -10.96
N GLU A 199 -14.68 -2.12 -9.78
CA GLU A 199 -14.36 -0.73 -9.46
C GLU A 199 -13.24 -0.17 -10.34
N THR A 200 -12.20 -0.98 -10.57
CA THR A 200 -11.09 -0.65 -11.48
C THR A 200 -11.60 -0.35 -12.89
N MET A 201 -12.50 -1.17 -13.43
CA MET A 201 -13.07 -0.96 -14.76
C MET A 201 -13.94 0.30 -14.80
N ASN A 202 -14.78 0.54 -13.79
CA ASN A 202 -15.59 1.77 -13.70
C ASN A 202 -14.73 3.04 -13.77
N ARG A 203 -13.60 3.06 -13.05
CA ARG A 203 -12.66 4.20 -13.08
C ARG A 203 -11.93 4.30 -14.41
N SER A 204 -11.56 3.17 -14.99
CA SER A 204 -10.89 3.12 -16.30
C SER A 204 -11.75 3.68 -17.43
N GLU A 205 -13.07 3.48 -17.38
CA GLU A 205 -14.01 4.08 -18.35
C GLU A 205 -14.00 5.63 -18.29
N GLN A 206 -13.75 6.20 -17.12
CA GLN A 206 -13.72 7.66 -16.93
C GLN A 206 -12.38 8.28 -17.36
N THR A 207 -11.28 7.55 -17.22
CA THR A 207 -9.92 8.07 -17.45
C THR A 207 -9.31 7.60 -18.77
N GLY A 208 -9.83 6.53 -19.37
CA GLY A 208 -9.25 5.88 -20.55
C GLY A 208 -8.07 4.95 -20.23
N ALA A 209 -7.79 4.68 -18.95
CA ALA A 209 -6.75 3.74 -18.54
C ALA A 209 -6.99 2.34 -19.12
N LYS A 210 -5.93 1.67 -19.57
CA LYS A 210 -5.99 0.27 -19.98
C LYS A 210 -5.45 -0.64 -18.88
N ILE A 211 -6.32 -1.46 -18.31
CA ILE A 211 -5.95 -2.44 -17.29
C ILE A 211 -6.05 -3.83 -17.92
N ILE A 212 -4.91 -4.50 -18.09
CA ILE A 212 -4.83 -5.80 -18.76
C ILE A 212 -4.14 -6.84 -17.90
N PHE A 213 -4.69 -8.05 -17.90
CA PHE A 213 -4.03 -9.24 -17.35
C PHE A 213 -3.42 -10.01 -18.51
N THR A 214 -2.14 -10.36 -18.41
CA THR A 214 -1.40 -10.98 -19.51
C THR A 214 -0.37 -11.98 -19.02
N GLN A 215 0.00 -12.91 -19.90
CA GLN A 215 1.14 -13.82 -19.75
C GLN A 215 2.33 -13.40 -20.64
N ASP A 216 2.15 -12.38 -21.48
CA ASP A 216 3.18 -11.81 -22.34
C ASP A 216 3.98 -10.75 -21.55
N PHE A 217 5.08 -11.20 -20.95
CA PHE A 217 5.93 -10.35 -20.12
C PHE A 217 6.68 -9.29 -20.92
N ASP A 218 7.13 -9.64 -22.13
CA ASP A 218 7.91 -8.72 -22.97
C ASP A 218 7.04 -7.56 -23.48
N GLU A 219 5.80 -7.83 -23.88
CA GLU A 219 4.86 -6.78 -24.28
C GLU A 219 4.41 -5.91 -23.08
N ALA A 220 4.31 -6.50 -21.89
CA ALA A 220 4.02 -5.75 -20.67
C ALA A 220 5.15 -4.77 -20.32
N LEU A 221 6.41 -5.20 -20.45
CA LEU A 221 7.61 -4.39 -20.20
C LEU A 221 7.77 -3.26 -21.22
N LYS A 222 7.47 -3.51 -22.49
CA LYS A 222 7.65 -2.55 -23.58
C LYS A 222 7.03 -1.19 -23.25
N ASP A 223 7.80 -0.12 -23.41
CA ASP A 223 7.38 1.27 -23.14
C ASP A 223 6.89 1.55 -21.70
N SER A 224 7.11 0.63 -20.75
CA SER A 224 6.74 0.85 -19.34
C SER A 224 7.62 1.91 -18.69
N ASP A 225 6.99 2.76 -17.88
CA ASP A 225 7.62 3.80 -17.05
C ASP A 225 8.00 3.26 -15.67
N ILE A 226 7.24 2.27 -15.20
CA ILE A 226 7.44 1.60 -13.92
C ILE A 226 7.36 0.09 -14.14
N VAL A 227 8.37 -0.63 -13.64
CA VAL A 227 8.30 -2.08 -13.46
C VAL A 227 8.14 -2.34 -11.96
N TYR A 228 7.00 -2.91 -11.58
CA TYR A 228 6.64 -3.15 -10.19
C TYR A 228 6.69 -4.65 -9.89
N GLY A 229 7.64 -5.07 -9.07
CA GLY A 229 7.73 -6.45 -8.60
C GLY A 229 6.89 -6.71 -7.35
N MET A 230 6.36 -7.92 -7.22
CA MET A 230 5.68 -8.41 -6.03
C MET A 230 6.07 -9.85 -5.71
N SER A 231 6.12 -10.16 -4.42
CA SER A 231 6.29 -11.54 -3.95
C SER A 231 5.23 -12.48 -4.53
N GLN A 232 5.69 -13.64 -4.98
CA GLN A 232 4.86 -14.63 -5.69
C GLN A 232 3.96 -15.42 -4.76
N TYR A 233 4.25 -15.43 -3.45
CA TYR A 233 3.53 -16.13 -2.41
C TYR A 233 3.54 -15.31 -1.11
N SER A 234 2.68 -15.68 -0.17
CA SER A 234 2.48 -15.01 1.11
C SER A 234 2.61 -15.99 2.28
N MET A 235 2.67 -15.45 3.50
CA MET A 235 2.72 -16.25 4.72
C MET A 235 1.41 -17.03 4.91
N GLY A 236 1.51 -18.32 5.25
CA GLY A 236 0.38 -19.18 5.55
C GLY A 236 0.03 -20.20 4.45
N GLN A 237 0.70 -20.14 3.31
CA GLN A 237 0.56 -21.14 2.24
C GLN A 237 1.40 -22.39 2.53
N SER A 238 0.93 -23.54 2.06
CA SER A 238 1.65 -24.81 2.12
C SER A 238 2.88 -24.81 1.22
N GLU A 239 3.85 -25.68 1.51
CA GLU A 239 5.07 -25.81 0.69
C GLU A 239 4.76 -26.18 -0.76
N GLU A 240 3.73 -27.01 -0.99
CA GLU A 240 3.29 -27.39 -2.34
C GLU A 240 2.74 -26.20 -3.13
N GLU A 241 1.89 -25.37 -2.51
CA GLU A 241 1.37 -24.15 -3.12
C GLU A 241 2.49 -23.17 -3.47
N ILE A 242 3.43 -22.97 -2.55
CA ILE A 242 4.59 -22.10 -2.76
C ILE A 242 5.42 -22.59 -3.96
N GLU A 243 5.68 -23.90 -4.05
CA GLU A 243 6.49 -24.46 -5.13
C GLU A 243 5.78 -24.42 -6.49
N ASN A 244 4.45 -24.59 -6.50
CA ASN A 244 3.64 -24.41 -7.70
C ASN A 244 3.68 -22.95 -8.18
N LEU A 245 3.55 -21.97 -7.27
CA LEU A 245 3.63 -20.55 -7.59
C LEU A 245 5.02 -20.17 -8.11
N LYS A 246 6.09 -20.61 -7.46
CA LYS A 246 7.46 -20.38 -7.95
C LYS A 246 7.66 -20.90 -9.36
N ARG A 247 7.16 -22.10 -9.67
CA ARG A 247 7.22 -22.68 -11.02
C ARG A 247 6.43 -21.84 -12.03
N ALA A 248 5.22 -21.41 -11.67
CA ALA A 248 4.35 -20.62 -12.54
C ALA A 248 4.90 -19.21 -12.83
N PHE A 249 5.54 -18.57 -11.85
CA PHE A 249 6.12 -17.24 -11.99
C PHE A 249 7.57 -17.22 -12.50
N LYS A 250 8.25 -18.37 -12.57
CA LYS A 250 9.63 -18.46 -13.07
C LYS A 250 9.89 -17.75 -14.41
N PRO A 251 8.98 -17.78 -15.42
CA PRO A 251 9.19 -17.06 -16.67
C PRO A 251 9.17 -15.53 -16.53
N TYR A 252 8.73 -15.00 -15.39
CA TYR A 252 8.51 -13.58 -15.13
C TYR A 252 9.55 -12.97 -14.18
N LEU A 253 10.71 -13.61 -14.01
CA LEU A 253 11.79 -13.08 -13.19
C LEU A 253 12.27 -11.73 -13.74
N ILE A 254 12.28 -10.70 -12.89
CA ILE A 254 12.74 -9.36 -13.26
C ILE A 254 14.28 -9.32 -13.20
N THR A 255 14.90 -9.46 -14.37
CA THR A 255 16.34 -9.35 -14.59
C THR A 255 16.69 -8.00 -15.20
N SER A 256 17.98 -7.65 -15.26
CA SER A 256 18.47 -6.46 -15.97
C SER A 256 18.12 -6.52 -17.47
N GLU A 257 18.13 -7.71 -18.07
CA GLU A 257 17.64 -7.92 -19.43
C GLU A 257 16.16 -7.58 -19.56
N ALA A 258 15.31 -8.02 -18.62
CA ALA A 258 13.90 -7.67 -18.60
C ALA A 258 13.71 -6.15 -18.44
N MET A 259 14.43 -5.52 -17.51
CA MET A 259 14.40 -4.06 -17.33
C MET A 259 14.83 -3.31 -18.61
N SER A 260 15.77 -3.85 -19.39
CA SER A 260 16.22 -3.22 -20.65
C SER A 260 15.13 -3.16 -21.74
N LYS A 261 14.05 -3.94 -21.60
CA LYS A 261 12.89 -3.92 -22.51
C LYS A 261 11.88 -2.81 -22.15
N ALA A 262 11.98 -2.26 -20.94
CA ALA A 262 11.24 -1.07 -20.53
C ALA A 262 11.89 0.21 -21.07
N LYS A 263 11.32 1.39 -20.75
CA LYS A 263 11.95 2.65 -21.12
C LYS A 263 13.34 2.79 -20.46
N PRO A 264 14.30 3.48 -21.09
CA PRO A 264 15.63 3.71 -20.50
C PRO A 264 15.59 4.43 -19.14
N ASP A 265 14.56 5.24 -18.90
CA ASP A 265 14.33 5.97 -17.64
C ASP A 265 13.26 5.29 -16.76
N ALA A 266 12.91 4.03 -17.03
CA ALA A 266 11.98 3.28 -16.22
C ALA A 266 12.53 3.08 -14.80
N ILE A 267 11.64 3.12 -13.81
CA ILE A 267 12.00 2.83 -12.42
C ILE A 267 11.54 1.44 -12.01
N PHE A 268 12.31 0.77 -11.16
CA PHE A 268 11.92 -0.47 -10.51
C PHE A 268 11.39 -0.21 -9.10
N MET A 269 10.20 -0.72 -8.80
CA MET A 269 9.51 -0.60 -7.51
C MET A 269 9.16 -1.97 -6.93
N HIS A 270 9.14 -2.08 -5.60
CA HIS A 270 8.77 -3.29 -4.87
C HIS A 270 8.47 -2.94 -3.39
N CYS A 271 7.29 -3.29 -2.87
CA CYS A 271 6.87 -2.88 -1.51
C CYS A 271 7.69 -3.51 -0.35
N LEU A 272 8.46 -4.55 -0.67
CA LEU A 272 9.28 -5.35 0.23
C LEU A 272 8.46 -6.19 1.25
N PRO A 273 8.97 -7.34 1.72
CA PRO A 273 10.30 -7.89 1.46
C PRO A 273 10.34 -8.54 0.07
N ALA A 274 11.48 -8.46 -0.61
CA ALA A 274 11.69 -9.17 -1.87
C ALA A 274 12.51 -10.44 -1.61
N TYR A 275 12.17 -11.54 -2.29
CA TYR A 275 13.00 -12.73 -2.41
C TYR A 275 13.87 -12.62 -3.65
N ARG A 276 15.13 -12.24 -3.42
CA ARG A 276 16.14 -12.12 -4.48
C ARG A 276 16.33 -13.47 -5.19
N GLY A 277 16.28 -13.43 -6.52
CA GLY A 277 16.36 -14.61 -7.39
C GLY A 277 15.03 -15.31 -7.64
N LEU A 278 13.91 -14.88 -7.02
CA LEU A 278 12.57 -15.39 -7.31
C LEU A 278 11.75 -14.40 -8.13
N GLU A 279 11.36 -13.26 -7.55
CA GLU A 279 10.64 -12.21 -8.28
C GLU A 279 11.58 -11.23 -9.00
N VAL A 280 12.75 -10.96 -8.42
CA VAL A 280 13.70 -9.98 -8.95
C VAL A 280 15.13 -10.41 -8.66
N THR A 281 16.05 -10.10 -9.56
CA THR A 281 17.48 -10.32 -9.34
C THR A 281 18.09 -9.31 -8.37
N ASP A 282 19.19 -9.70 -7.73
CA ASP A 282 19.98 -8.81 -6.86
C ASP A 282 20.45 -7.57 -7.62
N GLU A 283 20.93 -7.75 -8.86
CA GLU A 283 21.42 -6.68 -9.73
C GLU A 283 20.36 -5.59 -9.97
N VAL A 284 19.11 -5.97 -10.26
CA VAL A 284 18.03 -4.98 -10.45
C VAL A 284 17.74 -4.24 -9.16
N MET A 285 17.70 -4.91 -8.01
CA MET A 285 17.44 -4.26 -6.72
C MET A 285 18.52 -3.24 -6.33
N GLU A 286 19.78 -3.50 -6.69
CA GLU A 286 20.93 -2.62 -6.41
C GLU A 286 21.23 -1.63 -7.55
N SER A 287 20.44 -1.65 -8.64
CA SER A 287 20.64 -0.77 -9.80
C SER A 287 20.18 0.68 -9.53
N GLU A 288 20.66 1.61 -10.35
CA GLU A 288 20.22 3.02 -10.29
C GLU A 288 18.73 3.21 -10.66
N GLN A 289 18.13 2.27 -11.40
CA GLN A 289 16.71 2.29 -11.72
C GLN A 289 15.85 1.87 -10.51
N SER A 290 16.44 1.21 -9.51
CA SER A 290 15.75 0.78 -8.30
C SER A 290 15.44 1.95 -7.39
N VAL A 291 14.17 2.14 -7.06
CA VAL A 291 13.70 3.16 -6.11
C VAL A 291 13.05 2.54 -4.88
N ILE A 292 13.31 1.26 -4.62
CA ILE A 292 12.67 0.48 -3.55
C ILE A 292 12.91 1.06 -2.15
N PHE A 293 14.04 1.71 -1.92
CA PHE A 293 14.36 2.32 -0.64
C PHE A 293 13.73 3.71 -0.48
N ASP A 294 13.65 4.49 -1.55
CA ASP A 294 12.86 5.73 -1.57
C ASP A 294 11.38 5.43 -1.33
N GLN A 295 10.85 4.40 -1.99
CA GLN A 295 9.50 3.87 -1.75
C GLN A 295 9.32 3.39 -0.30
N GLY A 296 10.33 2.71 0.25
CA GLY A 296 10.36 2.26 1.64
C GLY A 296 10.36 3.41 2.65
N GLU A 297 11.09 4.49 2.40
CA GLU A 297 11.08 5.71 3.21
C GLU A 297 9.72 6.42 3.12
N ASN A 298 9.16 6.53 1.91
CA ASN A 298 7.89 7.18 1.64
C ASN A 298 6.70 6.55 2.39
N ARG A 299 6.83 5.30 2.88
CA ARG A 299 5.86 4.68 3.80
C ARG A 299 5.68 5.44 5.11
N MET A 300 6.74 6.03 5.65
CA MET A 300 6.66 6.82 6.87
C MET A 300 5.89 8.11 6.60
N HIS A 301 6.18 8.78 5.49
CA HIS A 301 5.54 10.04 5.11
C HIS A 301 4.07 9.85 4.73
N SER A 302 3.73 8.76 4.03
CA SER A 302 2.35 8.43 3.70
C SER A 302 1.50 8.17 4.94
N ILE A 303 2.00 7.35 5.88
CA ILE A 303 1.32 7.11 7.15
C ILE A 303 1.18 8.42 7.94
N LYS A 304 2.21 9.26 7.96
CA LYS A 304 2.14 10.56 8.63
C LYS A 304 1.04 11.45 8.06
N ALA A 305 0.96 11.57 6.74
CA ALA A 305 -0.10 12.35 6.08
C ALA A 305 -1.49 11.80 6.39
N ILE A 306 -1.67 10.48 6.36
CA ILE A 306 -2.95 9.84 6.67
C ILE A 306 -3.35 10.12 8.11
N LEU A 307 -2.48 9.87 9.08
CA LEU A 307 -2.75 10.17 10.50
C LEU A 307 -3.11 11.64 10.70
N ALA A 308 -2.33 12.55 10.12
CA ALA A 308 -2.58 13.98 10.24
C ALA A 308 -3.88 14.44 9.56
N ALA A 309 -4.29 13.77 8.48
CA ALA A 309 -5.51 14.09 7.77
C ALA A 309 -6.75 13.63 8.56
N VAL A 310 -6.68 12.46 9.20
CA VAL A 310 -7.84 11.86 9.90
C VAL A 310 -7.96 12.27 11.37
N ALA A 311 -6.87 12.67 12.03
CA ALA A 311 -6.90 13.08 13.43
C ALA A 311 -7.82 14.29 13.66
N LYS A 312 -8.50 14.29 14.81
CA LYS A 312 -9.39 15.37 15.29
C LYS A 312 -8.64 16.40 16.13
#